data_AF-F0IIK2-F1
#
_entry.id   AF-F0IIK2-F1
#
_cell.length_a   1.000
_cell.length_b   1.000
_cell.length_c   1.000
_cell.angle_alpha   90.00
_cell.angle_beta   90.00
_cell.angle_gamma   90.00
#
_symmetry.space_group_name_H-M   'P 1'
#
loop_
_entity.id
_entity.type
_entity.pdbx_description
1 polymer ?
#
loop_
_entity_poly.entity_id
_entity_poly.type
_entity_poly.pdbx_seq_one_letter_code
_entity_poly.pdbx_strand_id
1 'polypeptide(L)'
;MSCPFVLGAHYNGEAKSGYHNADNRVKAIHTKSGHKLIFTEDESILLTDKNGNVIKLDTQGKNIEISAPETINITANNINIKAFSNIDLDANINITETVGKEKITDVCGNMSLTVQGNFTERFEGNMISHTEKERQFHSQNMEISSEVDINVNSNKTFKRNSGEKTIDF
;
A
#
# COMPACT_ATOMS: atom_id res chain seq x y z
N MET A 1 57.43 -12.23 -27.01
CA MET A 1 56.08 -12.67 -26.64
C MET A 1 55.12 -11.57 -27.08
N SER A 2 54.14 -11.87 -27.93
CA SER A 2 53.11 -10.87 -28.31
C SER A 2 52.03 -10.88 -27.24
N CYS A 3 51.74 -9.72 -26.65
CA CYS A 3 50.64 -9.54 -25.70
C CYS A 3 49.49 -8.85 -26.45
N PRO A 4 48.54 -9.61 -27.02
CA PRO A 4 47.37 -8.99 -27.63
C PRO A 4 46.52 -8.27 -26.58
N PHE A 5 45.95 -7.14 -26.95
CA PHE A 5 45.00 -6.38 -26.14
C PHE A 5 43.68 -6.22 -26.90
N VAL A 6 42.55 -6.33 -26.20
CA VAL A 6 41.21 -6.18 -26.77
C VAL A 6 40.67 -4.80 -26.42
N LEU A 7 40.27 -4.03 -27.44
CA LEU A 7 39.71 -2.68 -27.28
C LEU A 7 38.18 -2.67 -27.17
N GLY A 8 37.50 -3.71 -27.65
CA GLY A 8 36.05 -3.80 -27.62
C GLY A 8 35.50 -4.95 -28.45
N ALA A 9 34.18 -5.07 -28.47
CA ALA A 9 33.43 -5.99 -29.31
C ALA A 9 32.36 -5.21 -30.08
N HIS A 10 32.17 -5.55 -31.34
CA HIS A 10 31.23 -4.86 -32.24
C HIS A 10 30.20 -5.84 -32.81
N TYR A 11 29.00 -5.33 -33.09
CA TYR A 11 27.98 -6.04 -33.85
C TYR A 11 28.43 -6.28 -35.30
N ASN A 12 27.86 -7.31 -35.93
CA ASN A 12 28.12 -7.66 -37.34
C ASN A 12 26.84 -8.17 -38.03
N GLY A 13 26.94 -8.63 -39.27
CA GLY A 13 25.78 -9.09 -40.06
C GLY A 13 24.97 -10.22 -39.42
N GLU A 14 25.64 -11.12 -38.69
CA GLU A 14 25.03 -12.23 -37.97
C GLU A 14 24.63 -11.84 -36.55
N ALA A 15 25.50 -11.11 -35.84
CA ALA A 15 25.30 -10.63 -34.48
C ALA A 15 24.82 -9.17 -34.49
N LYS A 16 23.51 -8.97 -34.69
CA LYS A 16 22.88 -7.63 -34.71
C LYS A 16 22.53 -7.15 -33.31
N SER A 17 22.49 -5.82 -33.13
CA SER A 17 22.12 -5.18 -31.86
C SER A 17 20.65 -5.38 -31.47
N GLY A 18 19.74 -5.43 -32.44
CA GLY A 18 18.29 -5.45 -32.20
C GLY A 18 17.67 -4.09 -31.81
N TYR A 19 18.50 -3.06 -31.58
CA TYR A 19 18.04 -1.71 -31.18
C TYR A 19 18.21 -0.65 -32.25
N HIS A 20 18.75 -1.01 -33.43
CA HIS A 20 18.93 -0.07 -34.53
C HIS A 20 17.58 0.39 -35.09
N ASN A 21 17.43 1.70 -35.24
CA ASN A 21 16.42 2.33 -36.08
C ASN A 21 17.06 3.54 -36.80
N ALA A 22 16.42 4.01 -37.88
CA ALA A 22 16.98 5.06 -38.76
C ALA A 22 17.33 6.36 -38.01
N ASP A 23 16.54 6.68 -36.98
CA ASP A 23 16.64 7.92 -36.20
C ASP A 23 17.47 7.74 -34.91
N ASN A 24 18.07 6.56 -34.70
CA ASN A 24 18.78 6.19 -33.47
C ASN A 24 17.98 6.45 -32.18
N ARG A 25 16.66 6.17 -32.18
CA ARG A 25 15.75 6.52 -31.07
C ARG A 25 15.79 5.61 -29.84
N VAL A 26 16.61 4.56 -29.86
CA VAL A 26 16.70 3.59 -28.76
C VAL A 26 18.15 3.37 -28.37
N LYS A 27 18.45 3.55 -27.08
CA LYS A 27 19.77 3.30 -26.50
C LYS A 27 19.60 2.25 -25.41
N ALA A 28 20.33 1.15 -25.49
CA ALA A 28 20.10 0.02 -24.60
C ALA A 28 21.40 -0.64 -24.12
N ILE A 29 21.40 -1.06 -22.85
CA ILE A 29 22.29 -2.07 -22.32
C ILE A 29 21.48 -3.36 -22.21
N HIS A 30 21.86 -4.39 -22.97
CA HIS A 30 21.16 -5.67 -23.01
C HIS A 30 22.15 -6.82 -22.82
N THR A 31 21.94 -7.64 -21.79
CA THR A 31 22.76 -8.83 -21.55
C THR A 31 22.24 -10.04 -22.33
N LYS A 32 23.11 -11.01 -22.62
CA LYS A 32 22.72 -12.30 -23.23
C LYS A 32 21.66 -13.05 -22.41
N SER A 33 21.62 -12.84 -21.10
CA SER A 33 20.64 -13.42 -20.18
C SER A 33 19.29 -12.70 -20.18
N GLY A 34 19.12 -11.60 -20.92
CA GLY A 34 17.85 -10.91 -21.11
C GLY A 34 17.58 -9.73 -20.17
N HIS A 35 18.56 -9.25 -19.40
CA HIS A 35 18.43 -8.02 -18.62
C HIS A 35 18.59 -6.80 -19.52
N LYS A 36 17.77 -5.78 -19.31
CA LYS A 36 17.70 -4.60 -20.17
C LYS A 36 17.63 -3.33 -19.35
N LEU A 37 18.45 -2.34 -19.72
CA LEU A 37 18.27 -0.93 -19.40
C LEU A 37 18.09 -0.19 -20.74
N ILE A 38 16.93 0.41 -20.98
CA ILE A 38 16.55 0.98 -22.27
C ILE A 38 16.13 2.44 -22.07
N PHE A 39 16.68 3.32 -22.89
CA PHE A 39 16.30 4.72 -23.04
C PHE A 39 15.70 4.91 -24.43
N THR A 40 14.59 5.62 -24.51
CA THR A 40 13.88 5.90 -25.76
C THR A 40 13.64 7.40 -25.94
N GLU A 41 13.62 7.87 -27.20
CA GLU A 41 13.41 9.30 -27.51
C GLU A 41 11.95 9.77 -27.36
N ASP A 42 11.02 8.86 -27.03
CA ASP A 42 9.73 9.23 -26.43
C ASP A 42 9.85 9.45 -24.90
N GLU A 43 11.08 9.66 -24.41
CA GLU A 43 11.46 10.01 -23.05
C GLU A 43 11.20 8.92 -21.99
N SER A 44 11.02 7.66 -22.38
CA SER A 44 10.88 6.55 -21.41
C SER A 44 12.23 5.94 -20.99
N ILE A 45 12.30 5.49 -19.74
CA ILE A 45 13.43 4.71 -19.19
C ILE A 45 12.88 3.39 -18.64
N LEU A 46 13.43 2.25 -19.09
CA LEU A 46 13.02 0.91 -18.66
C LEU A 46 14.21 0.14 -18.12
N LEU A 47 14.09 -0.36 -16.89
CA LEU A 47 14.95 -1.39 -16.32
C LEU A 47 14.12 -2.66 -16.12
N THR A 48 14.53 -3.77 -16.75
CA THR A 48 13.79 -5.03 -16.64
C THR A 48 14.68 -6.25 -16.78
N ASP A 49 14.23 -7.39 -16.24
CA ASP A 49 14.84 -8.69 -16.47
C ASP A 49 13.94 -9.62 -17.30
N LYS A 50 14.47 -10.80 -17.62
CA LYS A 50 13.71 -11.83 -18.35
C LYS A 50 12.56 -12.46 -17.56
N ASN A 51 12.48 -12.23 -16.25
CA ASN A 51 11.52 -12.86 -15.35
C ASN A 51 10.34 -11.94 -15.02
N GLY A 52 10.31 -10.71 -15.54
CA GLY A 52 9.17 -9.79 -15.40
C GLY A 52 9.31 -8.77 -14.27
N ASN A 53 10.49 -8.60 -13.69
CA ASN A 53 10.74 -7.46 -12.80
C ASN A 53 10.86 -6.18 -13.65
N VAL A 54 10.19 -5.10 -13.26
CA VAL A 54 10.13 -3.85 -14.03
C VAL A 54 10.31 -2.63 -13.12
N ILE A 55 11.13 -1.69 -13.57
CA ILE A 55 11.11 -0.28 -13.17
C ILE A 55 11.00 0.54 -14.46
N LYS A 56 9.91 1.29 -14.61
CA LYS A 56 9.64 2.09 -15.81
C LYS A 56 9.31 3.52 -15.44
N LEU A 57 10.01 4.47 -16.04
CA LEU A 57 9.67 5.89 -16.04
C LEU A 57 9.04 6.19 -17.41
N ASP A 58 7.77 6.57 -17.40
CA ASP A 58 6.99 6.95 -18.59
C ASP A 58 6.77 8.46 -18.58
N THR A 59 7.57 9.18 -19.37
CA THR A 59 7.53 10.65 -19.38
C THR A 59 6.29 11.19 -20.08
N GLN A 60 5.79 10.51 -21.12
CA GLN A 60 4.57 10.95 -21.82
C GLN A 60 3.33 10.80 -20.94
N GLY A 61 3.21 9.63 -20.30
CA GLY A 61 2.13 9.36 -19.34
C GLY A 61 2.33 10.04 -17.98
N LYS A 62 3.55 10.51 -17.69
CA LYS A 62 3.98 11.07 -16.40
C LYS A 62 3.83 10.07 -15.25
N ASN A 63 4.13 8.80 -15.53
CA ASN A 63 3.96 7.68 -14.61
C ASN A 63 5.29 7.02 -14.25
N ILE A 64 5.34 6.43 -13.06
CA ILE A 64 6.39 5.49 -12.67
C ILE A 64 5.72 4.17 -12.33
N GLU A 65 6.24 3.08 -12.89
CA GLU A 65 5.80 1.71 -12.58
C GLU A 65 6.96 0.94 -11.93
N ILE A 66 6.65 0.26 -10.82
CA ILE A 66 7.55 -0.68 -10.17
C ILE A 66 6.75 -1.96 -9.93
N SER A 67 7.14 -3.06 -10.55
CA SER A 67 6.41 -4.33 -10.46
C SER A 67 7.36 -5.53 -10.40
N ALA A 68 6.93 -6.57 -9.70
CA ALA A 68 7.61 -7.85 -9.56
C ALA A 68 6.57 -8.97 -9.47
N PRO A 69 6.83 -10.18 -10.03
CA PRO A 69 5.89 -11.30 -9.95
C PRO A 69 5.65 -11.84 -8.53
N GLU A 70 6.60 -11.63 -7.62
CA GLU A 70 6.56 -12.24 -6.28
C GLU A 70 6.55 -11.18 -5.17
N THR A 71 7.67 -10.48 -4.93
CA THR A 71 7.82 -9.61 -3.75
C THR A 71 8.62 -8.36 -4.06
N ILE A 72 8.14 -7.21 -3.58
CA ILE A 72 8.86 -5.93 -3.52
C ILE A 72 9.09 -5.60 -2.04
N ASN A 73 10.35 -5.41 -1.65
CA ASN A 73 10.72 -4.98 -0.30
C ASN A 73 11.14 -3.51 -0.32
N ILE A 74 10.59 -2.69 0.56
CA ILE A 74 10.97 -1.28 0.75
C ILE A 74 11.38 -1.11 2.21
N THR A 75 12.64 -0.74 2.45
CA THR A 75 13.19 -0.60 3.80
C THR A 75 14.01 0.68 3.89
N ALA A 76 13.71 1.52 4.88
CA ALA A 76 14.42 2.76 5.13
C ALA A 76 14.20 3.20 6.59
N ASN A 77 15.07 4.08 7.10
CA ASN A 77 14.84 4.74 8.39
C ASN A 77 13.57 5.61 8.37
N ASN A 78 13.27 6.23 7.22
CA ASN A 78 12.06 7.02 7.00
C ASN A 78 11.50 6.73 5.60
N ILE A 79 10.18 6.56 5.51
CA ILE A 79 9.44 6.48 4.24
C ILE A 79 8.37 7.57 4.29
N ASN A 80 8.34 8.45 3.29
CA ASN A 80 7.32 9.49 3.15
C ASN A 80 6.48 9.22 1.90
N ILE A 81 5.17 9.05 2.07
CA ILE A 81 4.23 8.83 0.97
C ILE A 81 3.23 9.98 0.97
N LYS A 82 3.21 10.77 -0.10
CA LYS A 82 2.30 11.90 -0.28
C LYS A 82 1.71 11.85 -1.68
N ALA A 83 0.38 11.81 -1.76
CA ALA A 83 -0.37 11.98 -3.00
C ALA A 83 -1.26 13.22 -2.89
N PHE A 84 -1.48 13.91 -4.01
CA PHE A 84 -2.39 15.07 -4.06
C PHE A 84 -3.86 14.68 -4.24
N SER A 85 -4.11 13.47 -4.72
CA SER A 85 -5.47 13.00 -5.04
C SER A 85 -5.85 11.80 -4.18
N ASN A 86 -5.20 10.66 -4.38
CA ASN A 86 -5.56 9.41 -3.72
C ASN A 86 -4.33 8.54 -3.43
N ILE A 87 -4.46 7.69 -2.41
CA ILE A 87 -3.60 6.54 -2.13
C ILE A 87 -4.54 5.35 -2.01
N ASP A 88 -4.30 4.32 -2.82
CA ASP A 88 -5.07 3.07 -2.79
C ASP A 88 -4.16 1.94 -2.26
N LEU A 89 -4.66 1.21 -1.25
CA LEU A 89 -3.97 0.06 -0.64
C LEU A 89 -4.92 -1.15 -0.71
N ASP A 90 -4.50 -2.16 -1.46
CA ASP A 90 -5.31 -3.37 -1.70
C ASP A 90 -4.45 -4.63 -1.63
N ALA A 91 -5.00 -5.69 -1.03
CA ALA A 91 -4.35 -6.99 -0.92
C ALA A 91 -5.40 -8.11 -0.86
N ASN A 92 -5.17 -9.19 -1.62
CA ASN A 92 -6.11 -10.30 -1.71
C ASN A 92 -6.29 -11.11 -0.41
N ILE A 93 -5.29 -11.10 0.47
CA ILE A 93 -5.27 -11.94 1.68
C ILE A 93 -5.27 -11.06 2.93
N ASN A 94 -4.23 -10.26 3.13
CA ASN A 94 -4.09 -9.46 4.34
C ASN A 94 -3.27 -8.19 4.12
N ILE A 95 -3.60 -7.15 4.89
CA ILE A 95 -2.77 -5.98 5.17
C ILE A 95 -2.46 -6.02 6.67
N THR A 96 -1.18 -5.88 7.04
CA THR A 96 -0.73 -5.90 8.43
C THR A 96 0.05 -4.62 8.72
N GLU A 97 -0.32 -3.91 9.79
CA GLU A 97 0.37 -2.71 10.26
C GLU A 97 0.84 -2.91 11.70
N THR A 98 2.15 -2.75 11.92
CA THR A 98 2.75 -2.79 13.27
C THR A 98 3.46 -1.48 13.53
N VAL A 99 3.08 -0.78 14.59
CA VAL A 99 3.61 0.55 14.94
C VAL A 99 4.17 0.53 16.35
N GLY A 100 5.43 0.94 16.51
CA GLY A 100 6.15 0.80 17.79
C GLY A 100 5.78 1.81 18.88
N LYS A 101 5.14 2.93 18.53
CA LYS A 101 4.78 3.99 19.51
C LYS A 101 3.38 4.53 19.30
N GLU A 102 3.12 5.16 18.15
CA GLU A 102 1.87 5.89 17.92
C GLU A 102 1.48 5.84 16.45
N LYS A 103 0.21 5.52 16.18
CA LYS A 103 -0.44 5.65 14.87
C LYS A 103 -1.45 6.79 14.96
N ILE A 104 -1.28 7.82 14.13
CA ILE A 104 -2.21 8.95 14.01
C ILE A 104 -2.99 8.80 12.71
N THR A 105 -4.31 8.97 12.78
CA THR A 105 -5.19 8.99 11.61
C THR A 105 -6.11 10.20 11.74
N ASP A 106 -5.86 11.21 10.92
CA ASP A 106 -6.65 12.44 10.85
C ASP A 106 -7.42 12.47 9.53
N VAL A 107 -8.74 12.59 9.62
CA VAL A 107 -9.66 12.50 8.48
C VAL A 107 -10.59 13.70 8.53
N CYS A 108 -10.39 14.67 7.63
CA CYS A 108 -11.26 15.85 7.56
C CYS A 108 -12.66 15.54 6.99
N GLY A 109 -12.77 14.48 6.20
CA GLY A 109 -14.01 14.01 5.61
C GLY A 109 -14.64 12.87 6.40
N ASN A 110 -15.06 11.82 5.70
CA ASN A 110 -15.67 10.65 6.30
C ASN A 110 -14.65 9.52 6.46
N MET A 111 -14.72 8.80 7.58
CA MET A 111 -14.09 7.49 7.74
C MET A 111 -15.17 6.41 7.70
N SER A 112 -14.96 5.35 6.93
CA SER A 112 -15.87 4.20 6.85
C SER A 112 -15.10 2.92 7.08
N LEU A 113 -15.62 2.06 7.95
CA LEU A 113 -15.08 0.75 8.25
C LEU A 113 -16.20 -0.28 8.07
N THR A 114 -15.94 -1.32 7.30
CA THR A 114 -16.87 -2.44 7.10
C THR A 114 -16.10 -3.74 7.31
N VAL A 115 -16.60 -4.56 8.22
CA VAL A 115 -16.00 -5.85 8.57
C VAL A 115 -17.06 -6.92 8.36
N GLN A 116 -16.84 -7.82 7.40
CA GLN A 116 -17.77 -8.92 7.13
C GLN A 116 -17.61 -10.07 8.15
N GLY A 117 -16.39 -10.24 8.66
CA GLY A 117 -16.06 -11.20 9.71
C GLY A 117 -16.14 -10.57 11.10
N ASN A 118 -15.19 -10.94 11.95
CA ASN A 118 -15.11 -10.44 13.32
C ASN A 118 -14.28 -9.16 13.40
N PHE A 119 -14.75 -8.23 14.22
CA PHE A 119 -13.99 -7.06 14.64
C PHE A 119 -13.61 -7.20 16.11
N THR A 120 -12.31 -7.13 16.39
CA THR A 120 -11.77 -7.24 17.76
C THR A 120 -10.93 -6.02 18.06
N GLU A 121 -11.30 -5.28 19.10
CA GLU A 121 -10.50 -4.19 19.66
C GLU A 121 -10.06 -4.56 21.06
N ARG A 122 -8.80 -4.28 21.39
CA ARG A 122 -8.25 -4.43 22.72
C ARG A 122 -7.40 -3.21 23.04
N PHE A 123 -7.70 -2.57 24.17
CA PHE A 123 -6.94 -1.44 24.68
C PHE A 123 -6.35 -1.85 26.04
N GLU A 124 -5.04 -1.64 26.21
CA GLU A 124 -4.42 -1.72 27.54
C GLU A 124 -4.64 -0.42 28.33
N GLY A 125 -4.82 0.69 27.61
CA GLY A 125 -5.21 1.98 28.16
C GLY A 125 -6.69 2.29 27.95
N ASN A 126 -7.01 3.57 27.84
CA ASN A 126 -8.39 4.05 27.73
C ASN A 126 -8.89 4.03 26.28
N MET A 127 -10.16 3.63 26.11
CA MET A 127 -10.93 3.94 24.90
C MET A 127 -11.77 5.20 25.16
N ILE A 128 -11.44 6.30 24.49
CA ILE A 128 -12.21 7.55 24.58
C ILE A 128 -12.90 7.77 23.24
N SER A 129 -14.21 7.95 23.27
CA SER A 129 -15.01 8.04 22.06
C SER A 129 -16.10 9.09 22.21
N HIS A 130 -16.05 10.09 21.34
CA HIS A 130 -16.93 11.26 21.37
C HIS A 130 -17.62 11.45 20.03
N THR A 131 -18.85 11.94 20.04
CA THR A 131 -19.59 12.38 18.85
C THR A 131 -20.44 13.58 19.24
N GLU A 132 -20.50 14.59 18.37
CA GLU A 132 -21.35 15.77 18.57
C GLU A 132 -22.83 15.47 18.28
N LYS A 133 -23.09 14.39 17.53
CA LYS A 133 -24.42 14.01 17.08
C LYS A 133 -24.79 12.65 17.65
N GLU A 134 -25.38 11.79 16.85
CA GLU A 134 -25.82 10.47 17.27
C GLU A 134 -24.67 9.46 17.27
N ARG A 135 -24.82 8.46 18.16
CA ARG A 135 -24.09 7.20 18.15
C ARG A 135 -25.12 6.10 18.22
N GLN A 136 -25.06 5.16 17.30
CA GLN A 136 -25.97 4.02 17.24
C GLN A 136 -25.17 2.72 17.34
N PHE A 137 -25.70 1.78 18.12
CA PHE A 137 -25.19 0.42 18.20
C PHE A 137 -26.34 -0.53 17.89
N HIS A 138 -26.13 -1.44 16.94
CA HIS A 138 -27.12 -2.44 16.57
C HIS A 138 -26.45 -3.80 16.55
N SER A 139 -26.93 -4.72 17.38
CA SER A 139 -26.42 -6.08 17.49
C SER A 139 -27.55 -7.01 17.94
N GLN A 140 -27.39 -8.31 17.69
CA GLN A 140 -28.32 -9.31 18.24
C GLN A 140 -28.15 -9.42 19.77
N ASN A 141 -26.89 -9.47 20.24
CA ASN A 141 -26.53 -9.50 21.65
C ASN A 141 -25.56 -8.35 21.97
N MET A 142 -25.63 -7.83 23.19
CA MET A 142 -24.70 -6.82 23.71
C MET A 142 -24.40 -7.15 25.17
N GLU A 143 -23.11 -7.20 25.51
CA GLU A 143 -22.62 -7.41 26.87
C GLU A 143 -21.76 -6.20 27.26
N ILE A 144 -22.04 -5.63 28.43
CA ILE A 144 -21.25 -4.54 29.01
C ILE A 144 -20.98 -4.93 30.46
N SER A 145 -19.72 -5.02 30.82
CA SER A 145 -19.26 -5.35 32.16
C SER A 145 -18.19 -4.35 32.61
N SER A 146 -18.19 -4.06 33.91
CA SER A 146 -17.20 -3.22 34.58
C SER A 146 -16.93 -3.81 35.96
N GLU A 147 -15.68 -3.81 36.39
CA GLU A 147 -15.30 -4.26 37.74
C GLU A 147 -15.68 -3.27 38.83
N VAL A 148 -15.84 -1.99 38.46
CA VAL A 148 -16.13 -0.91 39.41
C VAL A 148 -17.53 -0.35 39.14
N ASP A 149 -17.65 0.64 38.26
CA ASP A 149 -18.92 1.31 37.98
C ASP A 149 -19.23 1.32 36.48
N ILE A 150 -20.51 1.29 36.14
CA ILE A 150 -21.04 1.65 34.83
C ILE A 150 -21.88 2.92 35.01
N ASN A 151 -21.42 4.04 34.46
CA ASN A 151 -22.12 5.32 34.53
C ASN A 151 -22.79 5.66 33.20
N VAL A 152 -24.13 5.72 33.19
CA VAL A 152 -24.92 6.13 32.02
C VAL A 152 -25.76 7.34 32.39
N ASN A 153 -25.45 8.49 31.80
CA ASN A 153 -26.11 9.76 32.09
C ASN A 153 -26.86 10.29 30.87
N SER A 154 -28.08 10.81 31.08
CA SER A 154 -28.86 11.50 30.05
C SER A 154 -29.43 12.80 30.61
N ASN A 155 -29.21 13.92 29.92
CA ASN A 155 -29.76 15.23 30.31
C ASN A 155 -31.27 15.35 30.09
N LYS A 156 -31.86 14.43 29.33
CA LYS A 156 -33.30 14.45 29.00
C LYS A 156 -33.94 13.15 29.43
N THR A 157 -34.00 12.17 28.54
CA THR A 157 -34.71 10.91 28.78
C THR A 157 -33.74 9.76 28.57
N PHE A 158 -33.77 8.82 29.50
CA PHE A 158 -33.18 7.50 29.34
C PHE A 158 -34.33 6.50 29.17
N LYS A 159 -34.33 5.75 28.06
CA LYS A 159 -35.35 4.73 27.78
C LYS A 159 -34.69 3.35 27.79
N ARG A 160 -35.20 2.47 28.64
CA ARG A 160 -34.85 1.05 28.68
C ARG A 160 -36.12 0.25 28.48
N ASN A 161 -36.18 -0.52 27.40
CA ASN A 161 -37.32 -1.38 27.08
C ASN A 161 -36.84 -2.83 27.03
N SER A 162 -37.60 -3.74 27.63
CA SER A 162 -37.34 -5.18 27.59
C SER A 162 -38.66 -5.90 27.35
N GLY A 163 -38.64 -6.95 26.52
CA GLY A 163 -39.79 -7.83 26.31
C GLY A 163 -40.10 -8.70 27.54
N GLU A 164 -39.10 -8.88 28.40
CA GLU A 164 -39.20 -9.61 29.67
C GLU A 164 -38.84 -8.70 30.86
N LYS A 165 -39.11 -9.17 32.08
CA LYS A 165 -38.78 -8.41 33.29
C LYS A 165 -37.26 -8.24 33.42
N THR A 166 -36.82 -7.01 33.65
CA THR A 166 -35.45 -6.73 34.09
C THR A 166 -35.16 -7.49 35.39
N ILE A 167 -34.03 -8.20 35.41
CA ILE A 167 -33.53 -8.86 36.61
C ILE A 167 -32.37 -8.04 37.15
N ASP A 168 -32.53 -7.54 38.37
CA ASP A 168 -31.48 -6.91 39.15
C ASP A 168 -31.16 -7.89 40.30
N PHE A 169 -29.88 -8.28 40.44
CA PHE A 169 -29.40 -9.20 41.47
C PHE A 169 -28.78 -8.43 42.64
#